data_AF-A0A2M7SH39-F1
#
_entry.id   AF-A0A2M7SH39-F1
#
_cell.length_a   1.000
_cell.length_b   1.000
_cell.length_c   1.000
_cell.angle_alpha   90.00
_cell.angle_beta   90.00
_cell.angle_gamma   90.00
#
_symmetry.space_group_name_H-M   'P 1'
#
loop_
_entity.id
_entity.type
_entity.pdbx_description
1 polymer ?
#
loop_
_entity_poly.entity_id
_entity_poly.type
_entity_poly.pdbx_seq_one_letter_code
_entity_poly.pdbx_strand_id
1 'polypeptide(L)'
;MSDDWDWLIKQYNMVANEPVSWWITADNLLVASRFLCLHSAHQLSGKEFFELHKKPPLPDETKVYGVIQMLRGMAVEALLKGLWVDYGGTLAENGRYKKIPDTTEHQLVSLVEKVSTVINLDLSSDERSVLEKLSISIIDGRYPIRKLWETRKPEKLPIWYVHRDEEIMAPR
;
A
#
# COMPACT_ATOMS: atom_id res chain seq x y z
N MET A 1 1.24 -20.47 31.79
CA MET A 1 0.73 -20.28 30.41
C MET A 1 0.93 -21.61 29.71
N SER A 2 -0.06 -22.12 28.98
CA SER A 2 -0.02 -23.47 28.40
C SER A 2 0.94 -23.54 27.21
N ASP A 3 1.47 -24.74 26.97
CA ASP A 3 2.38 -25.06 25.85
C ASP A 3 1.84 -24.61 24.48
N ASP A 4 0.52 -24.52 24.34
CA ASP A 4 -0.16 -24.02 23.13
C ASP A 4 0.17 -22.56 22.81
N TRP A 5 0.30 -21.70 23.84
CA TRP A 5 0.62 -20.28 23.64
C TRP A 5 2.06 -20.10 23.19
N ASP A 6 2.98 -20.88 23.74
CA ASP A 6 4.39 -20.86 23.35
C ASP A 6 4.56 -21.36 21.92
N TRP A 7 3.79 -22.38 21.52
CA TRP A 7 3.74 -22.84 20.14
C TRP A 7 3.22 -21.74 19.19
N LEU A 8 2.10 -21.08 19.51
CA LEU A 8 1.55 -19.99 18.69
C LEU A 8 2.52 -18.83 18.54
N ILE A 9 3.19 -18.41 19.62
CA ILE A 9 4.21 -17.36 19.60
C ILE A 9 5.38 -17.76 18.68
N LYS A 10 5.82 -19.01 18.77
CA LYS A 10 6.90 -19.54 17.93
C LYS A 10 6.49 -19.54 16.45
N GLN A 11 5.28 -19.99 16.12
CA GLN A 11 4.78 -19.97 14.74
C GLN A 11 4.67 -18.54 14.20
N TYR A 12 4.12 -17.61 15.00
CA TYR A 12 4.01 -16.21 14.62
C TYR A 12 5.37 -15.60 14.29
N ASN A 13 6.35 -15.78 15.18
CA ASN A 13 7.71 -15.29 14.97
C ASN A 13 8.36 -15.95 13.74
N MET A 14 8.15 -17.25 13.55
CA MET A 14 8.71 -17.98 12.40
C MET A 14 8.16 -17.45 11.07
N VAL A 15 6.84 -17.31 10.94
CA VAL A 15 6.21 -16.81 9.69
C VAL A 15 6.66 -15.39 9.36
N ALA A 16 6.68 -14.50 10.35
CA ALA A 16 7.06 -13.10 10.14
C ALA A 16 8.56 -12.91 9.89
N ASN A 17 9.41 -13.84 10.32
CA ASN A 17 10.86 -13.81 10.09
C ASN A 17 11.31 -14.83 9.04
N GLU A 18 10.40 -15.29 8.17
CA GLU A 18 10.71 -16.15 7.03
C GLU A 18 10.61 -15.32 5.74
N PRO A 19 11.72 -15.06 5.01
CA PRO A 19 11.71 -14.25 3.79
C PRO A 19 10.70 -14.72 2.75
N VAL A 20 10.58 -16.04 2.57
CA VAL A 20 9.69 -16.65 1.59
C VAL A 20 8.22 -16.31 1.85
N SER A 21 7.80 -16.19 3.11
CA SER A 21 6.43 -15.81 3.48
C SER A 21 6.05 -14.43 2.93
N TRP A 22 7.00 -13.49 2.96
CA TRP A 22 6.81 -12.14 2.44
C TRP A 22 6.78 -12.11 0.92
N TRP A 23 7.64 -12.91 0.26
CA TRP A 23 7.65 -13.03 -1.19
C TRP A 23 6.35 -13.63 -1.73
N ILE A 24 5.85 -14.71 -1.12
CA ILE A 24 4.56 -15.31 -1.47
C ILE A 24 3.42 -14.28 -1.31
N THR A 25 3.45 -13.53 -0.21
CA THR A 25 2.47 -12.47 0.03
C THR A 25 2.52 -11.39 -1.05
N ALA A 26 3.72 -10.94 -1.43
CA ALA A 26 3.89 -9.96 -2.49
C ALA A 26 3.39 -10.47 -3.84
N ASP A 27 3.71 -11.71 -4.21
CA ASP A 27 3.26 -12.29 -5.48
C ASP A 27 1.73 -12.40 -5.52
N ASN A 28 1.10 -12.90 -4.45
CA ASN A 28 -0.36 -12.96 -4.33
C ASN A 28 -1.02 -11.58 -4.54
N LEU A 29 -0.46 -10.52 -3.94
CA LEU A 29 -0.96 -9.15 -4.10
C LEU A 29 -0.79 -8.66 -5.55
N LEU A 30 0.34 -8.96 -6.19
CA LEU A 30 0.56 -8.60 -7.60
C LEU A 30 -0.37 -9.37 -8.53
N VAL A 31 -0.60 -10.66 -8.29
CA VAL A 31 -1.54 -11.49 -9.04
C VAL A 31 -2.96 -10.93 -8.91
N ALA A 32 -3.42 -10.63 -7.70
CA ALA A 32 -4.71 -10.00 -7.47
C ALA A 32 -4.83 -8.65 -8.21
N SER A 33 -3.79 -7.80 -8.14
CA SER A 33 -3.77 -6.52 -8.86
C SER A 33 -3.84 -6.70 -10.38
N ARG A 34 -3.20 -7.74 -10.92
CA ARG A 34 -3.23 -8.09 -12.35
C ARG A 34 -4.62 -8.57 -12.77
N PHE A 35 -5.27 -9.42 -11.98
CA PHE A 35 -6.63 -9.86 -12.26
C PHE A 35 -7.61 -8.69 -12.26
N LEU A 36 -7.57 -7.82 -11.25
CA LEU A 36 -8.39 -6.60 -11.24
C LEU A 36 -8.08 -5.70 -12.43
N CYS A 37 -6.80 -5.55 -12.79
CA CYS A 37 -6.37 -4.77 -13.93
C CYS A 37 -6.97 -5.28 -15.24
N LEU A 38 -6.92 -6.60 -15.49
CA LEU A 38 -7.44 -7.24 -16.70
C LEU A 38 -8.96 -7.12 -16.84
N HIS A 39 -9.69 -7.07 -15.72
CA HIS A 39 -11.15 -6.96 -15.68
C HIS A 39 -11.65 -5.52 -15.46
N SER A 40 -10.72 -4.57 -15.30
CA SER A 40 -10.99 -3.14 -15.26
C SER A 40 -10.70 -2.51 -16.63
N ALA A 41 -11.36 -1.41 -16.98
CA ALA A 41 -11.26 -0.72 -18.25
C ALA A 41 -9.94 0.07 -18.35
N HIS A 42 -8.82 -0.64 -18.24
CA HIS A 42 -7.47 -0.10 -18.11
C HIS A 42 -6.90 0.47 -19.42
N GLN A 43 -7.76 0.84 -20.38
CA GLN A 43 -7.35 1.58 -21.57
C GLN A 43 -7.29 3.10 -21.33
N LEU A 44 -7.73 3.57 -20.16
CA LEU A 44 -7.73 5.00 -19.85
C LEU A 44 -6.31 5.43 -19.42
N SER A 45 -5.73 6.37 -20.16
CA SER A 45 -4.59 7.16 -19.73
C SER A 45 -4.90 7.91 -18.43
N GLY A 46 -3.87 8.32 -17.69
CA GLY A 46 -4.06 9.11 -16.46
C GLY A 46 -4.87 10.40 -16.67
N LYS A 47 -4.81 10.98 -17.88
CA LYS A 47 -5.62 12.14 -18.27
C LYS A 47 -7.09 11.78 -18.46
N GLU A 48 -7.39 10.68 -19.15
CA GLU A 48 -8.76 10.21 -19.36
C GLU A 48 -9.41 9.79 -18.04
N PHE A 49 -8.64 9.12 -17.18
CA PHE A 49 -9.08 8.82 -15.81
C PHE A 49 -9.45 10.09 -15.05
N PHE A 50 -8.61 11.13 -15.10
CA PHE A 50 -8.88 12.41 -14.43
C PHE A 50 -10.13 13.12 -14.98
N GLU A 51 -10.32 13.15 -16.31
CA GLU A 51 -11.50 13.77 -16.90
C GLU A 51 -12.81 13.02 -16.59
N LEU A 52 -12.77 11.69 -16.49
CA LEU A 52 -13.92 10.89 -16.07
C LEU A 52 -14.37 11.23 -14.64
N HIS A 53 -13.42 11.47 -13.73
CA HIS A 53 -13.73 11.80 -12.33
C HIS A 53 -14.43 13.14 -12.13
N LYS A 54 -14.43 14.03 -13.13
CA LYS A 54 -15.19 15.28 -13.10
C LYS A 54 -16.68 15.11 -13.40
N LYS A 55 -17.12 13.94 -13.90
CA LYS A 55 -18.49 13.69 -14.36
C LYS A 55 -19.05 12.39 -13.78
N PRO A 56 -19.61 12.40 -12.56
CA PRO A 56 -20.29 11.23 -12.01
C PRO A 56 -21.57 10.89 -12.82
N PRO A 57 -21.99 9.60 -12.86
CA PRO A 57 -21.38 8.46 -12.19
C PRO A 57 -20.16 7.90 -12.95
N LEU A 58 -19.14 7.51 -12.21
CA LEU A 58 -17.97 6.83 -12.75
C LEU A 58 -18.34 5.44 -13.27
N PRO A 59 -17.82 4.99 -14.43
CA PRO A 59 -17.95 3.60 -14.87
C PRO A 59 -17.43 2.65 -13.79
N ASP A 60 -18.12 1.53 -13.59
CA ASP A 60 -17.81 0.54 -12.54
C ASP A 60 -16.36 0.07 -12.61
N GLU A 61 -15.84 -0.02 -13.83
CA GLU A 61 -14.50 -0.49 -14.13
C GLU A 61 -13.41 0.49 -13.68
N THR A 62 -13.73 1.75 -13.43
CA THR A 62 -12.79 2.76 -12.92
C THR A 62 -12.75 2.81 -11.39
N LYS A 63 -13.76 2.21 -10.72
CA LYS A 63 -13.90 2.22 -9.26
C LYS A 63 -12.84 1.40 -8.54
N VAL A 64 -12.18 0.46 -9.24
CA VAL A 64 -11.16 -0.42 -8.66
C VAL A 64 -9.73 0.10 -8.81
N TYR A 65 -9.51 1.23 -9.48
CA TYR A 65 -8.15 1.75 -9.73
C TYR A 65 -7.37 2.03 -8.44
N GLY A 66 -8.01 2.65 -7.44
CA GLY A 66 -7.39 2.89 -6.14
C GLY A 66 -6.97 1.57 -5.45
N VAL A 67 -7.80 0.53 -5.57
CA VAL A 67 -7.51 -0.81 -5.02
C VAL A 67 -6.35 -1.46 -5.76
N ILE A 68 -6.27 -1.34 -7.08
CA ILE A 68 -5.14 -1.87 -7.88
C ILE A 68 -3.82 -1.24 -7.42
N GLN A 69 -3.77 0.08 -7.26
CA GLN A 69 -2.55 0.78 -6.82
C GLN A 69 -2.20 0.46 -5.36
N MET A 70 -3.21 0.32 -4.49
CA MET A 70 -3.02 -0.14 -3.11
C MET A 70 -2.37 -1.52 -3.06
N LEU A 71 -2.88 -2.50 -3.82
CA LEU A 71 -2.33 -3.86 -3.88
C LEU A 71 -0.88 -3.86 -4.37
N ARG A 72 -0.56 -3.07 -5.40
CA ARG A 72 0.81 -2.91 -5.90
C ARG A 72 1.73 -2.30 -4.84
N GLY A 73 1.28 -1.26 -4.14
CA GLY A 73 2.05 -0.65 -3.06
C GLY A 73 2.30 -1.62 -1.90
N MET A 74 1.28 -2.38 -1.49
CA MET A 74 1.41 -3.41 -0.45
C MET A 74 2.34 -4.55 -0.88
N ALA A 75 2.34 -4.92 -2.17
CA ALA A 75 3.26 -5.91 -2.69
C ALA A 75 4.72 -5.45 -2.57
N VAL A 76 5.01 -4.19 -2.93
CA VAL A 76 6.34 -3.60 -2.74
C VAL A 76 6.72 -3.56 -1.26
N GLU A 77 5.78 -3.16 -0.38
CA GLU A 77 6.01 -3.18 1.07
C GLU A 77 6.39 -4.59 1.57
N ALA A 78 5.69 -5.62 1.09
CA ALA A 78 5.97 -7.01 1.43
C ALA A 78 7.36 -7.45 0.91
N LEU A 79 7.73 -7.12 -0.33
CA LEU A 79 9.06 -7.43 -0.86
C LEU A 79 10.18 -6.80 -0.04
N LEU A 80 10.04 -5.53 0.34
CA LEU A 80 11.03 -4.82 1.14
C LEU A 80 11.17 -5.42 2.55
N LYS A 81 10.06 -5.86 3.14
CA LYS A 81 10.06 -6.61 4.41
C LYS A 81 10.74 -7.98 4.26
N GLY A 82 10.49 -8.69 3.17
CA GLY A 82 11.17 -9.94 2.85
C GLY A 82 12.68 -9.76 2.73
N LEU A 83 13.12 -8.73 2.00
CA LEU A 83 14.54 -8.38 1.87
C LEU A 83 15.17 -8.00 3.21
N TRP A 84 14.48 -7.22 4.04
CA TRP A 84 14.97 -6.89 5.38
C TRP A 84 15.24 -8.15 6.22
N VAL A 85 14.33 -9.12 6.20
CA VAL A 85 14.46 -10.38 6.93
C VAL A 85 15.56 -11.25 6.33
N ASP A 86 15.66 -11.33 5.00
CA ASP A 86 16.67 -12.12 4.29
C ASP A 86 18.10 -11.67 4.63
N TYR A 87 18.27 -10.38 4.93
CA TYR A 87 19.54 -9.78 5.35
C TYR A 87 19.70 -9.69 6.89
N GLY A 88 18.98 -10.55 7.64
CA GLY A 88 19.16 -10.72 9.08
C GLY A 88 18.34 -9.77 9.96
N GLY A 89 17.45 -8.99 9.38
CA GLY A 89 16.47 -8.19 10.10
C GLY A 89 15.39 -9.06 10.76
N THR A 90 14.75 -8.54 11.81
CA THR A 90 13.59 -9.19 12.45
C THR A 90 12.35 -8.32 12.38
N LEU A 91 11.21 -8.96 12.11
CA LEU A 91 9.87 -8.36 12.02
C LEU A 91 8.88 -8.92 13.05
N ALA A 92 9.26 -9.96 13.78
CA ALA A 92 8.52 -10.39 14.96
C ALA A 92 9.43 -10.94 16.04
N GLU A 93 9.09 -10.64 17.30
CA GLU A 93 9.81 -11.12 18.46
C GLU A 93 8.82 -11.24 19.63
N ASN A 94 8.90 -12.35 20.38
CA ASN A 94 8.01 -12.61 21.52
C ASN A 94 6.50 -12.44 21.21
N GLY A 95 6.08 -12.87 20.01
CA GLY A 95 4.67 -12.84 19.60
C GLY A 95 4.17 -11.46 19.23
N ARG A 96 5.08 -10.51 18.95
CA ARG A 96 4.75 -9.13 18.59
C ARG A 96 5.40 -8.75 17.27
N TYR A 97 4.63 -8.12 16.40
CA TYR A 97 5.16 -7.48 15.21
C TYR A 97 6.11 -6.35 15.60
N LYS A 98 7.24 -6.27 14.90
CA LYS A 98 8.26 -5.24 15.04
C LYS A 98 8.36 -4.50 13.71
N LYS A 99 8.16 -3.19 13.75
CA LYS A 99 8.41 -2.34 12.58
C LYS A 99 9.90 -2.31 12.26
N ILE A 100 10.23 -2.12 10.98
CA ILE A 100 11.61 -1.82 10.58
C ILE A 100 12.01 -0.49 11.24
N PRO A 101 13.17 -0.40 11.92
CA PRO A 101 13.58 0.82 12.61
C PRO A 101 13.63 2.04 11.69
N ASP A 102 13.30 3.21 12.22
CA ASP A 102 13.35 4.50 11.52
C ASP A 102 12.45 4.61 10.27
N THR A 103 11.51 3.68 10.09
CA THR A 103 10.53 3.72 9.01
C THR A 103 9.18 4.20 9.49
N THR A 104 8.44 4.83 8.57
CA THR A 104 7.05 5.22 8.79
C THR A 104 6.12 4.21 8.13
N GLU A 105 5.02 3.89 8.80
CA GLU A 105 4.02 2.95 8.28
C GLU A 105 3.53 3.40 6.89
N HIS A 106 3.55 2.46 5.94
CA HIS A 106 3.15 2.65 4.55
C HIS A 106 3.96 3.70 3.76
N GLN A 107 5.12 4.15 4.26
CA GLN A 107 6.04 5.03 3.52
C GLN A 107 7.13 4.21 2.83
N LEU A 108 6.88 3.82 1.58
CA LEU A 108 7.75 2.93 0.81
C LEU A 108 9.15 3.51 0.59
N VAL A 109 9.29 4.81 0.38
CA VAL A 109 10.60 5.45 0.23
C VAL A 109 11.44 5.28 1.50
N SER A 110 10.86 5.53 2.68
CA SER A 110 11.58 5.35 3.95
C SER A 110 11.96 3.88 4.19
N LEU A 111 11.12 2.94 3.73
CA LEU A 111 11.42 1.51 3.79
C LEU A 111 12.58 1.14 2.87
N VAL A 112 12.57 1.64 1.62
CA VAL A 112 13.69 1.42 0.70
C VAL A 112 14.97 1.99 1.27
N GLU A 113 14.97 3.26 1.68
CA GLU A 113 16.16 3.92 2.25
C GLU A 113 16.76 3.11 3.41
N LYS A 114 15.91 2.52 4.25
CA LYS A 114 16.36 1.66 5.34
C LYS A 114 16.88 0.30 4.87
N VAL A 115 16.21 -0.34 3.91
CA VAL A 115 16.64 -1.63 3.36
C VAL A 115 17.92 -1.47 2.54
N SER A 116 18.10 -0.35 1.84
CA SER A 116 19.30 -0.02 1.08
C SER A 116 20.57 -0.01 1.93
N THR A 117 20.48 0.22 3.24
CA THR A 117 21.64 0.14 4.13
C THR A 117 22.20 -1.27 4.26
N VAL A 118 21.45 -2.30 3.88
CA VAL A 118 21.88 -3.70 3.92
C VAL A 118 22.03 -4.34 2.53
N ILE A 119 21.33 -3.85 1.50
CA ILE A 119 21.36 -4.43 0.14
C ILE A 119 21.98 -3.53 -0.95
N ASN A 120 22.43 -2.31 -0.60
CA ASN A 120 22.98 -1.33 -1.55
C ASN A 120 22.07 -1.11 -2.78
N LEU A 121 20.81 -0.76 -2.53
CA LEU A 121 19.81 -0.43 -3.55
C LEU A 121 19.70 1.09 -3.70
N ASP A 122 19.91 1.61 -4.90
CA ASP A 122 19.69 3.03 -5.20
C ASP A 122 18.44 3.20 -6.05
N LEU A 123 17.60 4.16 -5.67
CA LEU A 123 16.42 4.54 -6.45
C LEU A 123 16.76 5.64 -7.44
N SER A 124 16.34 5.46 -8.68
CA SER A 124 16.20 6.58 -9.62
C SER A 124 15.12 7.56 -9.15
N SER A 125 15.13 8.77 -9.71
CA SER A 125 14.09 9.78 -9.46
C SER A 125 12.68 9.27 -9.79
N ASP A 126 12.56 8.47 -10.83
CA ASP A 126 11.29 7.96 -11.33
C ASP A 126 10.75 6.87 -10.41
N GLU A 127 11.60 5.93 -9.98
CA GLU A 127 11.23 4.91 -9.00
C GLU A 127 10.81 5.55 -7.68
N ARG A 128 11.57 6.56 -7.21
CA ARG A 128 11.21 7.32 -6.01
C ARG A 128 9.82 7.96 -6.15
N SER A 129 9.54 8.61 -7.28
CA SER A 129 8.23 9.21 -7.55
C SER A 129 7.10 8.18 -7.57
N VAL A 130 7.34 7.01 -8.14
CA VAL A 130 6.39 5.89 -8.16
C VAL A 130 6.12 5.40 -6.74
N LEU A 131 7.15 5.19 -5.92
CA LEU A 131 7.01 4.73 -4.54
C LEU A 131 6.27 5.75 -3.67
N GLU A 132 6.47 7.04 -3.86
CA GLU A 132 5.71 8.09 -3.18
C GLU A 132 4.20 7.99 -3.50
N LYS A 133 3.85 7.80 -4.78
CA LYS A 133 2.44 7.63 -5.21
C LYS A 133 1.82 6.34 -4.69
N LEU A 134 2.59 5.25 -4.67
CA LEU A 134 2.13 3.98 -4.12
C LEU A 134 1.94 4.07 -2.59
N SER A 135 2.82 4.77 -1.87
CA SER A 135 2.67 5.02 -0.43
C SER A 135 1.35 5.70 -0.09
N ILE A 136 0.94 6.66 -0.92
CA ILE A 136 -0.36 7.33 -0.83
C ILE A 136 -1.49 6.32 -1.09
N SER A 137 -1.36 5.53 -2.15
CA SER A 137 -2.39 4.57 -2.58
C SER A 137 -2.64 3.45 -1.56
N ILE A 138 -1.64 3.02 -0.79
CA ILE A 138 -1.80 2.03 0.30
C ILE A 138 -2.81 2.51 1.37
N ILE A 139 -2.89 3.82 1.60
CA ILE A 139 -3.82 4.43 2.54
C ILE A 139 -5.16 4.69 1.85
N ASP A 140 -5.11 5.41 0.73
CA ASP A 140 -6.31 5.96 0.09
C ASP A 140 -7.16 4.90 -0.62
N GLY A 141 -6.58 3.74 -0.95
CA GLY A 141 -7.34 2.59 -1.47
C GLY A 141 -8.24 1.92 -0.42
N ARG A 142 -8.01 2.17 0.88
CA ARG A 142 -8.83 1.65 1.99
C ARG A 142 -9.70 2.72 2.63
N TYR A 143 -9.20 3.96 2.65
CA TYR A 143 -9.87 5.06 3.33
C TYR A 143 -10.04 6.24 2.38
N PRO A 144 -11.25 6.82 2.26
CA PRO A 144 -11.45 8.03 1.45
C PRO A 144 -10.82 9.29 2.09
N ILE A 145 -10.31 9.16 3.33
CA ILE A 145 -9.76 10.23 4.14
C ILE A 145 -8.47 9.77 4.84
N ARG A 146 -7.59 10.73 5.14
CA ARG A 146 -6.42 10.49 6.00
C ARG A 146 -6.81 10.57 7.47
N LYS A 147 -6.02 9.92 8.32
CA LYS A 147 -6.21 9.86 9.78
C LYS A 147 -6.24 11.23 10.46
N LEU A 148 -5.52 12.22 9.92
CA LEU A 148 -5.51 13.59 10.40
C LEU A 148 -5.97 14.54 9.29
N TRP A 149 -6.99 15.36 9.58
CA TRP A 149 -7.54 16.32 8.62
C TRP A 149 -6.49 17.33 8.14
N GLU A 150 -5.56 17.72 9.03
CA GLU A 150 -4.47 18.70 8.78
C GLU A 150 -3.39 18.18 7.84
N THR A 151 -3.26 16.84 7.70
CA THR A 151 -2.30 16.24 6.76
C THR A 151 -2.81 16.26 5.32
N ARG A 152 -4.05 16.71 5.10
CA ARG A 152 -4.54 17.08 3.76
C ARG A 152 -3.94 18.43 3.38
N LYS A 153 -2.89 18.42 2.55
CA LYS A 153 -2.65 19.57 1.67
C LYS A 153 -3.72 19.54 0.56
N PRO A 154 -4.52 20.60 0.36
CA PRO A 154 -5.59 20.63 -0.65
C PRO A 154 -5.10 20.26 -2.06
N GLU A 155 -3.85 20.59 -2.34
CA GLU A 155 -3.14 20.35 -3.60
C GLU A 155 -2.82 18.85 -3.88
N LYS A 156 -3.03 17.96 -2.90
CA LYS A 156 -2.69 16.53 -2.98
C LYS A 156 -3.88 15.61 -2.71
N LEU A 157 -5.10 16.05 -3.06
CA LEU A 157 -6.24 15.15 -3.04
C LEU A 157 -6.02 14.02 -4.05
N PRO A 158 -6.40 12.77 -3.71
CA PRO A 158 -6.38 11.69 -4.67
C PRO A 158 -7.24 12.07 -5.87
N ILE A 159 -6.80 11.70 -7.06
CA ILE A 159 -7.47 12.03 -8.33
C ILE A 159 -8.92 11.52 -8.42
N TRP A 160 -9.36 10.68 -7.47
CA TRP A 160 -10.73 10.17 -7.33
C TRP A 160 -11.61 10.87 -6.29
N TYR A 161 -11.12 11.92 -5.63
CA TYR A 161 -11.92 12.69 -4.69
C TYR A 161 -12.83 13.67 -5.43
N VAL A 162 -14.14 13.38 -5.43
CA VAL A 162 -15.17 14.25 -6.02
C VAL A 162 -15.79 15.08 -4.90
N HIS A 163 -15.62 16.41 -4.93
CA HIS A 163 -16.51 17.31 -4.18
C HIS A 163 -17.90 17.16 -4.78
N ARG A 164 -18.83 16.55 -4.04
CA ARG A 164 -20.25 16.80 -4.30
C ARG A 164 -20.54 18.15 -3.67
N ASP A 165 -20.85 19.14 -4.48
CA ASP A 165 -21.36 20.40 -3.99
C ASP A 165 -22.60 20.17 -3.10
N GLU A 166 -22.76 21.03 -2.10
CA GLU A 166 -23.67 20.93 -0.94
C GLU A 166 -25.18 21.01 -1.26
N GLU A 167 -25.66 20.44 -2.35
CA GLU A 167 -27.09 20.52 -2.72
C GLU A 167 -27.96 19.33 -2.26
N ILE A 168 -27.44 18.41 -1.45
CA ILE A 168 -28.22 17.27 -0.92
C ILE A 168 -28.38 17.37 0.60
N MET A 169 -28.88 18.50 1.09
CA MET A 169 -29.43 18.64 2.46
C MET A 169 -30.59 19.64 2.46
N ALA A 170 -31.56 19.50 1.56
CA ALA A 170 -32.89 20.05 1.79
C ALA A 170 -33.75 18.95 2.43
N PRO A 171 -34.21 19.12 3.69
CA PRO A 171 -35.08 18.13 4.33
C PRO A 171 -36.42 18.07 3.59
N ARG A 172 -36.88 16.86 3.29
CA ARG A 172 -38.30 16.59 3.01
C ARG A 172 -39.05 16.41 4.32
#